data_AF-A0A661LB32-F1
#
_entry.id   AF-A0A661LB32-F1
#
_cell.length_a   1.000
_cell.length_b   1.000
_cell.length_c   1.000
_cell.angle_alpha   90.00
_cell.angle_beta   90.00
_cell.angle_gamma   90.00
#
_symmetry.space_group_name_H-M   'P 1'
#
loop_
_entity.id
_entity.type
_entity.pdbx_description
1 polymer ?
#
loop_
_entity_poly.entity_id
_entity_poly.type
_entity_poly.pdbx_seq_one_letter_code
_entity_poly.pdbx_strand_id
1 'polypeptide(L)' 'MSLYIGLLHYPVYNRRGEIIVSAITSLDLHDLARLAKTYGVKKFYVINPLIDQQDLAKSICQHWI' A
#
# COMPACT_ATOMS: atom_id res chain seq x y z
N MET A 1 -1.95 13.30 19.14
CA MET A 1 -2.77 12.41 18.31
C MET A 1 -1.84 11.59 17.42
N SER A 2 -2.00 10.27 17.29
CA SER A 2 -1.18 9.45 16.39
C SER A 2 -1.96 9.09 15.12
N LEU A 3 -1.47 9.51 13.95
CA LEU A 3 -2.07 9.21 12.65
C LEU A 3 -1.40 7.99 12.01
N TYR A 4 -2.19 7.16 11.36
CA TYR A 4 -1.78 5.93 10.66
C TYR A 4 -2.48 5.87 9.31
N ILE A 5 -1.83 5.28 8.31
CA ILE A 5 -2.39 5.09 6.95
C ILE A 5 -2.34 3.60 6.59
N GLY A 6 -3.41 3.11 5.96
CA GLY A 6 -3.47 1.78 5.36
C GLY A 6 -3.88 1.85 3.90
N LEU A 7 -3.02 1.35 3.00
CA LEU A 7 -3.33 1.13 1.59
C LEU A 7 -3.91 -0.28 1.44
N LEU A 8 -5.22 -0.34 1.24
CA LEU A 8 -5.97 -1.60 1.16
C LEU A 8 -6.01 -2.11 -0.28
N HIS A 9 -5.46 -3.31 -0.50
CA HIS A 9 -5.59 -4.05 -1.75
C HIS A 9 -6.56 -5.24 -1.66
N TYR A 10 -7.01 -5.60 -0.45
CA TYR A 10 -8.12 -6.54 -0.25
C TYR A 10 -8.72 -6.36 1.15
N PRO A 11 -10.05 -6.42 1.31
CA PRO A 11 -11.05 -6.56 0.25
C PRO A 11 -11.33 -5.22 -0.44
N VAL A 12 -11.31 -5.18 -1.78
CA VAL A 12 -11.66 -3.97 -2.56
C VAL A 12 -12.61 -4.31 -3.71
N TYR A 13 -13.39 -3.33 -4.18
CA TYR A 13 -14.32 -3.52 -5.29
C TYR A 13 -13.67 -3.30 -6.64
N ASN A 14 -13.99 -4.16 -7.61
CA ASN A 14 -13.73 -3.90 -9.01
C ASN A 14 -14.86 -3.08 -9.66
N ARG A 15 -14.74 -2.78 -10.96
CA ARG A 15 -15.75 -2.01 -11.72
C ARG A 15 -17.13 -2.68 -11.79
N ARG A 16 -17.23 -3.98 -11.52
CA ARG A 16 -18.48 -4.75 -11.45
C ARG A 16 -19.04 -4.85 -10.03
N GLY A 17 -18.39 -4.24 -9.04
CA GLY A 17 -18.78 -4.33 -7.62
C GLY A 17 -18.42 -5.67 -6.97
N GLU A 18 -17.58 -6.50 -7.61
CA GLU A 18 -17.11 -7.76 -7.03
C GLU A 18 -15.93 -7.47 -6.09
N ILE A 19 -15.86 -8.20 -4.98
CA ILE A 19 -14.71 -8.14 -4.07
C ILE A 19 -13.53 -8.89 -4.69
N ILE A 20 -12.42 -8.18 -4.89
CA ILE A 20 -11.20 -8.71 -5.49
C ILE A 20 -9.98 -8.35 -4.64
N VAL A 21 -8.84 -8.97 -4.97
CA VAL A 21 -7.51 -8.47 -4.60
C VAL A 21 -7.01 -7.58 -5.74
N SER A 22 -6.65 -6.33 -5.46
CA SER A 22 -5.99 -5.44 -6.42
C SER A 22 -4.48 -5.59 -6.38
N ALA A 23 -3.82 -5.26 -7.50
CA ALA A 23 -2.35 -5.26 -7.58
C ALA A 23 -1.76 -4.02 -6.88
N ILE A 24 -0.60 -4.20 -6.27
CA ILE A 24 0.23 -3.11 -5.74
C ILE A 24 0.92 -2.41 -6.90
N THR A 25 0.91 -1.08 -6.90
CA THR A 25 1.68 -0.27 -7.84
C THR A 25 2.83 0.41 -7.11
N SER A 26 3.97 0.58 -7.79
CA SER A 26 5.11 1.32 -7.21
C SER A 26 4.76 2.79 -6.96
N LEU A 27 3.90 3.39 -7.79
CA LEU A 27 3.48 4.77 -7.66
C LEU A 27 2.73 5.01 -6.34
N ASP A 28 1.74 4.17 -6.01
CA ASP A 28 0.95 4.32 -4.79
C ASP A 28 1.82 4.20 -3.53
N LEU A 29 2.79 3.27 -3.54
CA LEU A 29 3.74 3.10 -2.44
C LEU A 29 4.55 4.37 -2.21
N HIS A 30 5.08 4.97 -3.27
CA HIS A 30 5.92 6.17 -3.18
C HIS A 30 5.12 7.41 -2.79
N ASP A 31 3.94 7.59 -3.38
CA ASP A 31 3.10 8.76 -3.14
C ASP A 31 2.61 8.79 -1.68
N LEU A 32 2.06 7.68 -1.20
CA LEU A 32 1.59 7.57 0.20
C LEU A 32 2.74 7.58 1.21
N ALA A 33 3.91 7.04 0.87
CA ALA A 33 5.08 7.14 1.74
C ALA A 33 5.54 8.61 1.91
N ARG A 34 5.53 9.40 0.82
CA ARG A 34 5.85 10.83 0.87
C ARG A 34 4.82 11.61 1.66
N LEU A 35 3.53 11.37 1.43
CA LEU A 35 2.45 11.98 2.22
C LEU A 35 2.58 11.62 3.70
N ALA A 36 2.86 10.35 4.01
CA ALA A 36 3.06 9.90 5.38
C ALA A 36 4.20 10.67 6.07
N LYS A 37 5.31 10.90 5.35
CA LYS A 37 6.43 11.69 5.86
C LYS A 37 6.06 13.17 6.06
N THR A 38 5.38 13.78 5.09
CA THR A 38 4.98 15.21 5.12
C THR A 38 4.06 15.52 6.30
N TYR A 39 3.10 14.64 6.58
CA TYR A 39 2.09 14.88 7.63
C TYR A 39 2.43 14.22 8.98
N GLY A 40 3.65 13.69 9.15
CA GLY A 40 4.08 13.08 10.41
C GLY A 40 3.28 11.83 10.79
N VAL A 41 2.85 11.05 9.80
CA VAL A 41 2.14 9.77 9.99
C VAL A 41 3.08 8.79 10.69
N LYS A 42 2.60 8.14 11.74
CA LYS A 42 3.40 7.24 12.57
C LYS A 42 3.74 5.93 11.86
N LYS A 43 2.83 5.41 11.04
CA LYS A 43 3.07 4.21 10.23
C LYS A 43 2.15 4.14 9.01
N PHE A 44 2.73 3.68 7.90
CA PHE A 44 2.05 3.39 6.64
C PHE A 44 2.05 1.88 6.42
N TYR A 45 0.86 1.29 6.28
CA TYR A 45 0.65 -0.13 6.05
C TYR A 45 0.18 -0.38 4.62
N VAL A 46 0.67 -1.45 4.01
CA VAL A 46 0.20 -1.95 2.71
C VAL A 46 -0.43 -3.32 2.96
N ILE A 47 -1.71 -3.46 2.64
CA ILE A 47 -2.53 -4.61 3.04
C ILE A 47 -2.88 -5.41 1.79
N ASN A 48 -2.17 -6.52 1.57
CA ASN A 48 -2.42 -7.41 0.44
C ASN A 48 -2.22 -8.88 0.90
N PRO A 49 -3.20 -9.78 0.68
CA PRO A 49 -3.11 -11.18 1.11
C PRO A 49 -2.21 -12.03 0.22
N LEU A 50 -1.87 -11.58 -0.99
CA LEU A 50 -1.05 -12.34 -1.93
C LEU A 50 0.43 -12.18 -1.58
N ILE A 51 1.11 -13.31 -1.35
CA ILE A 51 2.53 -13.33 -0.96
C ILE A 51 3.42 -12.68 -2.04
N ASP A 52 3.17 -12.98 -3.31
CA ASP A 52 3.94 -12.42 -4.44
C ASP A 52 3.84 -10.88 -4.49
N GLN A 53 2.67 -10.32 -4.14
CA GLN A 53 2.49 -8.87 -4.07
C GLN A 53 3.23 -8.28 -2.86
N GLN A 54 3.24 -8.96 -1.71
CA GLN A 54 4.02 -8.52 -0.56
C GLN A 54 5.53 -8.52 -0.87
N ASP A 55 6.02 -9.53 -1.56
CA ASP A 55 7.43 -9.64 -1.94
C ASP A 55 7.81 -8.60 -3.00
N LEU A 56 6.93 -8.34 -3.97
CA LEU A 56 7.08 -7.22 -4.90
C LEU A 56 7.18 -5.88 -4.15
N ALA A 57 6.29 -5.63 -3.18
CA ALA A 57 6.32 -4.39 -2.40
C ALA A 57 7.62 -4.24 -1.60
N LYS A 58 8.11 -5.33 -0.97
CA LYS A 58 9.40 -5.34 -0.28
C LYS A 58 10.56 -5.04 -1.24
N SER A 59 10.56 -5.65 -2.43
CA SER A 59 11.59 -5.44 -3.45
C SER A 59 11.59 -3.98 -3.94
N ILE A 60 10.41 -3.41 -4.22
CA ILE A 60 10.27 -1.99 -4.55
C ILE A 60 10.84 -1.14 -3.42
N CYS A 61 10.43 -1.35 -2.17
CA CYS A 61 10.96 -0.57 -1.05
C CYS A 61 12.49 -0.67 -0.92
N GLN A 62 13.07 -1.87 -1.07
CA GLN A 62 14.52 -2.09 -1.00
C GLN A 62 15.30 -1.38 -2.11
N HIS A 63 14.70 -1.19 -3.29
CA HIS A 63 15.39 -0.52 -4.40
C HIS A 63 15.62 0.98 -4.17
N TRP A 64 14.79 1.62 -3.34
CA TRP A 64 14.79 3.08 -3.16
C TRP A 64 15.28 3.55 -1.78
N ILE A 65 15.68 2.62 -0.90
CA ILE A 65 16.33 2.90 0.39
C ILE A 65 17.84 2.94 0.17
#